data_AF-A0AAV9E266-F1
#
_entry.id   AF-A0AAV9E266-F1
#
_cell.length_a   1.000
_cell.length_b   1.000
_cell.length_c   1.000
_cell.angle_alpha   90.00
_cell.angle_beta   90.00
_cell.angle_gamma   90.00
#
_symmetry.space_group_name_H-M   'P 1'
#
loop_
_entity.id
_entity.type
_entity.pdbx_description
1 polymer ?
#
loop_
_entity_poly.entity_id
_entity_poly.type
_entity_poly.pdbx_seq_one_letter_code
_entity_poly.pdbx_strand_id
1 'polypeptide(L)'
;MEHKIHAWWILVLLLASTTTLKPASAAFSCGDAVSALTPCGPYLIAVSGTTSPSPQCCRSAQSLNRMAVTVWDRQALCQCFKQTGPSFGVVPSRARQLPQLCKLGPNTAISPNVNCKSIK
;
A
#
# COMPACT_ATOMS: atom_id res chain seq x y z
N MET A 1 17.63 -20.44 -41.83
CA MET A 1 18.05 -20.93 -40.50
C MET A 1 18.03 -19.83 -39.43
N GLU A 2 17.99 -18.56 -39.82
CA GLU A 2 18.07 -17.39 -38.92
C GLU A 2 16.79 -17.13 -38.11
N HIS A 3 15.62 -17.49 -38.65
CA HIS A 3 14.34 -17.38 -37.94
C HIS A 3 14.25 -18.24 -36.67
N LYS A 4 14.92 -19.41 -36.66
CA LYS A 4 14.92 -20.31 -35.50
C LYS A 4 15.78 -19.76 -34.35
N ILE A 5 16.85 -19.04 -34.70
CA ILE A 5 17.78 -18.44 -33.74
C ILE A 5 17.07 -17.29 -33.02
N HIS A 6 16.38 -16.40 -33.76
CA HIS A 6 15.61 -15.29 -33.17
C HIS A 6 14.46 -15.78 -32.27
N ALA A 7 13.78 -16.87 -32.65
CA ALA A 7 12.72 -17.47 -31.82
C ALA A 7 13.26 -17.99 -30.48
N TRP A 8 14.48 -18.54 -30.45
CA TRP A 8 15.12 -19.03 -29.24
C TRP A 8 15.59 -17.89 -28.32
N TRP A 9 16.11 -16.81 -28.88
CA TRP A 9 16.47 -15.61 -28.11
C TRP A 9 15.26 -14.93 -27.47
N ILE A 10 14.13 -14.89 -28.19
CA ILE A 10 12.86 -14.35 -27.66
C ILE A 10 12.33 -15.23 -26.52
N LEU A 11 12.49 -16.56 -26.60
CA LEU A 11 12.04 -17.47 -25.55
C LEU A 11 12.85 -17.29 -24.24
N VAL A 12 14.17 -17.08 -24.33
CA VAL A 12 15.04 -16.87 -23.16
C VAL A 12 14.80 -15.51 -22.48
N LEU A 13 14.50 -14.46 -23.25
CA LEU A 13 14.16 -13.13 -22.71
C LEU A 13 12.80 -13.10 -21.99
N LEU A 14 11.85 -13.96 -22.37
CA LEU A 14 10.57 -14.10 -21.68
C LEU A 14 10.68 -14.81 -20.32
N LEU A 15 11.72 -15.63 -20.11
CA LEU A 15 11.95 -16.36 -18.85
C LEU A 15 12.69 -15.53 -17.78
N ALA A 16 13.29 -14.39 -18.15
CA ALA A 16 14.02 -13.51 -17.23
C ALA A 16 13.11 -12.54 -16.44
N SER A 17 11.80 -12.52 -16.72
CA SER A 17 10.82 -11.67 -16.02
C SER A 17 10.16 -12.38 -14.85
N THR A 18 10.86 -13.28 -14.16
CA THR A 18 10.39 -13.75 -12.85
C THR A 18 10.69 -12.66 -11.83
N THR A 19 9.83 -11.65 -11.81
CA THR A 19 9.67 -10.82 -10.61
C THR A 19 9.40 -11.79 -9.48
N THR A 20 10.38 -11.94 -8.59
CA THR A 20 10.20 -12.65 -7.34
C THR A 20 9.25 -11.80 -6.51
N LEU A 21 7.94 -11.95 -6.76
CA LEU A 21 6.94 -11.63 -5.76
C LEU A 21 7.20 -12.62 -4.63
N LYS A 22 8.02 -12.17 -3.68
CA LYS A 22 8.03 -12.74 -2.33
C LYS A 22 6.55 -12.82 -1.93
N PRO A 23 6.00 -14.01 -1.63
CA PRO A 23 4.66 -14.06 -1.10
C PRO A 23 4.68 -13.22 0.17
N ALA A 24 4.04 -12.05 0.12
CA ALA A 24 3.51 -11.47 1.33
C ALA A 24 2.69 -12.60 1.96
N SER A 25 2.97 -12.93 3.22
CA SER A 25 2.16 -13.80 4.04
C SER A 25 0.69 -13.42 3.82
N ALA A 26 0.01 -14.17 2.96
CA ALA A 26 -1.24 -13.76 2.35
C ALA A 26 -2.37 -14.03 3.35
N ALA A 27 -2.59 -13.06 4.23
CA ALA A 27 -3.93 -12.81 4.76
C ALA A 27 -4.58 -11.61 4.08
N PHE A 28 -3.80 -10.65 3.53
CA PHE A 28 -4.33 -9.42 2.93
C PHE A 28 -3.46 -8.94 1.75
N SER A 29 -4.06 -8.72 0.57
CA SER A 29 -3.35 -8.16 -0.59
C SER A 29 -3.20 -6.63 -0.49
N CYS A 30 -2.24 -6.07 -1.22
CA CYS A 30 -2.13 -4.63 -1.39
C CYS A 30 -3.41 -4.03 -2.03
N GLY A 31 -4.05 -4.77 -2.94
CA GLY A 31 -5.33 -4.38 -3.52
C GLY A 31 -6.43 -4.28 -2.46
N ASP A 32 -6.60 -5.29 -1.62
CA ASP A 32 -7.56 -5.26 -0.50
C ASP A 32 -7.27 -4.12 0.46
N ALA A 33 -5.99 -3.84 0.73
CA ALA A 33 -5.57 -2.76 1.60
C ALA A 33 -5.96 -1.37 1.06
N VAL A 34 -5.77 -1.15 -0.25
CA VAL A 34 -6.18 0.08 -0.93
C VAL A 34 -7.71 0.19 -0.93
N SER A 35 -8.42 -0.88 -1.28
CA SER A 35 -9.88 -0.93 -1.28
C SER A 35 -10.48 -0.67 0.11
N ALA A 36 -9.84 -1.17 1.17
CA ALA A 36 -10.27 -0.89 2.54
C ALA A 36 -10.20 0.61 2.88
N LEU A 37 -9.25 1.35 2.28
CA LEU A 37 -9.09 2.79 2.50
C LEU A 37 -9.86 3.68 1.52
N THR A 38 -10.65 3.13 0.58
CA THR A 38 -11.56 3.91 -0.28
C THR A 38 -12.39 4.96 0.48
N PRO A 39 -13.01 4.69 1.65
CA PRO A 39 -13.75 5.73 2.39
C PRO A 39 -12.88 6.88 2.91
N CYS A 40 -11.54 6.71 2.94
CA CYS A 40 -10.60 7.76 3.30
C CYS A 40 -10.23 8.67 2.12
N GLY A 41 -10.57 8.29 0.89
CA GLY A 41 -10.24 8.99 -0.35
C GLY A 41 -10.42 10.51 -0.28
N PRO A 42 -11.62 11.03 0.07
CA PRO A 42 -11.88 12.47 0.12
C PRO A 42 -10.90 13.24 1.02
N TYR A 43 -10.52 12.66 2.16
CA TYR A 43 -9.55 13.25 3.07
C TYR A 43 -8.11 13.11 2.56
N LEU A 44 -7.76 11.93 2.05
CA LEU A 44 -6.40 11.60 1.58
C LEU A 44 -5.98 12.40 0.36
N ILE A 45 -6.90 12.69 -0.57
CA ILE A 45 -6.64 13.49 -1.78
C ILE A 45 -6.93 14.98 -1.59
N ALA A 46 -7.25 15.40 -0.36
CA ALA A 46 -7.55 16.79 0.01
C ALA A 46 -8.68 17.43 -0.82
N VAL A 47 -9.82 16.73 -0.98
CA VAL A 47 -11.04 17.31 -1.56
C VAL A 47 -11.44 18.56 -0.77
N SER A 48 -11.79 19.64 -1.48
CA SER A 48 -12.23 20.91 -0.90
C SER A 48 -13.30 20.71 0.18
N GLY A 49 -13.14 21.41 1.31
CA GLY A 49 -14.04 21.30 2.47
C GLY A 49 -13.80 20.07 3.36
N THR A 50 -12.98 19.10 2.95
CA THR A 50 -12.65 17.93 3.78
C THR A 50 -11.43 18.23 4.65
N THR A 51 -11.65 18.50 5.94
CA THR A 51 -10.57 18.82 6.90
C THR A 51 -10.18 17.64 7.80
N SER A 52 -11.04 16.64 7.94
CA SER A 52 -10.86 15.49 8.83
C SER A 52 -11.37 14.20 8.18
N PRO A 53 -10.80 13.01 8.49
CA PRO A 53 -11.33 11.74 8.01
C PRO A 53 -12.74 11.49 8.54
N SER A 54 -13.58 10.89 7.69
CA SER A 54 -14.91 10.42 8.09
C SER A 54 -14.80 9.32 9.17
N PRO A 55 -15.81 9.16 10.05
CA PRO A 55 -15.89 8.01 10.96
C PRO A 55 -15.74 6.67 10.24
N GLN A 56 -16.26 6.55 9.02
CA GLN A 56 -16.13 5.33 8.23
C GLN A 56 -14.70 5.08 7.77
N CYS A 57 -14.00 6.14 7.35
CA CYS A 57 -12.57 6.06 7.04
C CYS A 57 -11.79 5.53 8.24
N CYS A 58 -12.01 6.11 9.43
CA CYS A 58 -11.28 5.69 10.62
C CYS A 58 -11.58 4.23 11.02
N ARG A 59 -12.84 3.79 10.92
CA ARG A 59 -13.20 2.38 11.16
C ARG A 59 -12.46 1.43 10.21
N SER A 60 -12.43 1.76 8.92
CA SER A 60 -11.71 0.94 7.94
C SER A 60 -10.20 0.92 8.19
N ALA A 61 -9.59 2.08 8.44
CA ALA A 61 -8.17 2.18 8.75
C ALA A 61 -7.81 1.38 10.02
N GLN A 62 -8.65 1.44 11.06
CA GLN A 62 -8.47 0.66 12.28
C GLN A 62 -8.58 -0.85 12.03
N SER A 63 -9.55 -1.28 11.21
CA SER A 63 -9.68 -2.69 10.81
C SER A 63 -8.43 -3.17 10.09
N LEU A 64 -7.96 -2.41 9.10
CA LEU A 64 -6.73 -2.69 8.36
C LEU A 64 -5.52 -2.79 9.29
N ASN A 65 -5.41 -1.88 10.27
CA ASN A 65 -4.33 -1.92 11.25
C ASN A 65 -4.40 -3.15 12.17
N ARG A 66 -5.60 -3.67 12.50
CA ARG A 66 -5.76 -4.88 13.31
C ARG A 66 -5.37 -6.15 12.54
N MET A 67 -5.52 -6.14 11.22
CA MET A 67 -5.10 -7.26 10.37
C MET A 67 -3.58 -7.31 10.15
N ALA A 68 -2.90 -6.18 10.30
CA ALA A 68 -1.44 -6.07 10.24
C ALA A 68 -0.78 -6.50 11.57
N VAL A 69 -0.97 -7.77 11.93
CA VAL A 69 -0.57 -8.32 13.24
C VAL A 69 0.96 -8.37 13.39
N THR A 70 1.67 -8.81 12.34
CA THR A 70 3.12 -8.96 12.38
C THR A 70 3.84 -7.72 11.88
N VAL A 71 5.11 -7.57 12.27
CA VAL A 71 6.00 -6.53 11.74
C VAL A 71 6.07 -6.62 10.22
N TRP A 72 6.17 -7.84 9.68
CA TRP A 72 6.24 -8.09 8.25
C TRP A 72 5.00 -7.59 7.51
N ASP A 73 3.80 -7.84 8.04
CA ASP A 73 2.54 -7.36 7.43
C ASP A 73 2.47 -5.83 7.45
N ARG A 74 2.87 -5.20 8.56
CA ARG A 74 2.92 -3.73 8.66
C ARG A 74 3.90 -3.12 7.66
N GLN A 75 5.08 -3.73 7.52
CA GLN A 75 6.09 -3.29 6.55
C GLN A 75 5.59 -3.48 5.10
N ALA A 76 4.93 -4.61 4.81
CA ALA A 76 4.36 -4.88 3.50
C ALA A 76 3.26 -3.87 3.14
N LEU A 77 2.34 -3.57 4.07
CA LEU A 77 1.30 -2.55 3.87
C LEU A 77 1.88 -1.15 3.69
N CYS A 78 2.91 -0.79 4.46
CA CYS A 78 3.60 0.49 4.28
C CYS A 78 4.21 0.61 2.89
N GLN A 79 4.90 -0.44 2.42
CA GLN A 79 5.48 -0.49 1.08
C GLN A 79 4.40 -0.44 -0.01
N CYS A 80 3.26 -1.11 0.21
CA CYS A 80 2.10 -1.04 -0.68
C CYS A 80 1.61 0.41 -0.81
N PHE A 81 1.28 1.07 0.31
CA PHE A 81 0.75 2.44 0.29
C PHE A 81 1.76 3.47 -0.24
N LYS A 82 3.05 3.27 0.04
CA LYS A 82 4.11 4.12 -0.51
C LYS A 82 4.18 4.04 -2.04
N GLN A 83 4.00 2.85 -2.60
CA GLN A 83 4.06 2.64 -4.06
C GLN A 83 2.78 3.09 -4.76
N THR A 84 1.60 2.82 -4.19
CA THR A 84 0.31 3.07 -4.85
C THR A 84 -0.23 4.48 -4.59
N GLY A 85 0.01 5.05 -3.41
CA GLY A 85 -0.53 6.34 -2.99
C GLY A 85 -0.35 7.48 -4.02
N PRO A 86 0.84 7.66 -4.63
CA PRO A 86 1.06 8.69 -5.64
C PRO A 86 0.13 8.56 -6.86
N SER A 87 -0.12 7.33 -7.34
CA SER A 87 -1.01 7.07 -8.47
C SER A 87 -2.47 7.42 -8.18
N PHE A 88 -2.86 7.42 -6.91
CA PHE A 88 -4.19 7.83 -6.45
C PHE A 88 -4.28 9.32 -6.06
N GLY A 89 -3.20 10.10 -6.24
CA GLY A 89 -3.16 11.51 -5.84
C GLY A 89 -3.18 11.73 -4.32
N VAL A 90 -2.74 10.74 -3.54
CA VAL A 90 -2.71 10.86 -2.08
C VAL A 90 -1.76 11.97 -1.66
N VAL A 91 -2.29 12.92 -0.90
CA VAL A 91 -1.52 14.02 -0.32
C VAL A 91 -0.73 13.50 0.87
N PRO A 92 0.62 13.56 0.84
CA PRO A 92 1.46 12.89 1.83
C PRO A 92 1.29 13.46 3.24
N SER A 93 1.00 14.75 3.39
CA SER A 93 0.68 15.38 4.68
C SER A 93 -0.63 14.87 5.27
N ARG A 94 -1.68 14.65 4.46
CA ARG A 94 -2.95 14.07 4.91
C ARG A 94 -2.75 12.62 5.38
N ALA A 95 -2.04 11.84 4.59
CA ALA A 95 -1.75 10.45 4.95
C ALA A 95 -0.94 10.32 6.25
N ARG A 96 0.02 11.24 6.52
CA ARG A 96 0.76 11.29 7.79
C ARG A 96 -0.10 11.63 9.01
N GLN A 97 -1.15 12.43 8.83
CA GLN A 97 -2.05 12.85 9.92
C GLN A 97 -3.12 11.79 10.23
N LEU A 98 -3.45 10.93 9.26
CA LEU A 98 -4.50 9.92 9.40
C LEU A 98 -4.33 9.01 10.63
N PRO A 99 -3.13 8.45 10.94
CA PRO A 99 -2.89 7.69 12.16
C PRO A 99 -3.37 8.38 13.43
N GLN A 100 -3.00 9.65 13.59
CA GLN A 100 -3.32 10.42 14.80
C GLN A 100 -4.81 10.77 14.86
N LEU A 101 -5.39 11.23 13.75
CA LEU A 101 -6.80 11.63 13.69
C LEU A 101 -7.76 10.45 13.90
N CYS A 102 -7.39 9.27 13.40
CA CYS A 102 -8.18 8.04 13.58
C CYS A 102 -7.77 7.23 14.82
N LYS A 103 -6.88 7.76 15.67
CA LYS A 103 -6.41 7.11 16.91
C LYS A 103 -5.90 5.70 16.67
N LEU A 104 -5.17 5.53 15.58
CA LEU A 104 -4.49 4.28 15.30
C LEU A 104 -3.25 4.16 16.22
N GLY A 105 -2.92 2.94 16.64
CA GLY A 105 -1.81 2.70 17.58
C GLY A 105 -0.43 3.10 17.04
N PRO A 106 0.63 3.04 17.86
CA PRO A 106 1.97 3.55 17.51
C PRO A 106 2.65 2.82 16.34
N ASN A 107 2.24 1.59 16.01
CA ASN A 107 2.86 0.75 14.99
C ASN A 107 2.06 0.71 13.68
N THR A 108 1.55 1.85 13.20
CA THR A 108 0.70 1.86 12.00
C THR A 108 1.48 1.88 10.69
N ALA A 109 0.99 1.10 9.72
CA ALA A 109 1.54 1.06 8.36
C ALA A 109 1.13 2.25 7.47
N ILE A 110 0.22 3.12 7.92
CA ILE A 110 -0.37 4.18 7.10
C ILE A 110 0.51 5.43 7.17
N SER A 111 1.58 5.46 6.37
CA SER A 111 2.34 6.68 6.09
C SER A 111 3.19 6.52 4.81
N PRO A 112 2.96 7.31 3.75
CA PRO A 112 3.67 7.15 2.47
C PRO A 112 5.13 7.62 2.50
N ASN A 113 5.56 8.31 3.56
CA ASN A 113 6.92 8.85 3.68
C ASN A 113 7.69 8.34 4.91
N VAL A 114 7.17 7.30 5.57
CA VAL A 114 7.90 6.59 6.63
C VAL A 114 8.94 5.67 6.00
N ASN A 115 10.11 5.57 6.62
CA ASN A 115 10.99 4.45 6.34
C ASN A 115 10.27 3.17 6.81
N CYS A 116 9.60 2.48 5.88
CA CYS A 116 8.79 1.31 6.22
C CYS A 116 9.59 0.24 6.97
N LYS A 117 10.91 0.15 6.76
CA LYS A 117 11.78 -0.79 7.49
C LYS A 117 11.93 -0.48 8.99
N SER A 118 11.59 0.73 9.42
CA SER A 118 11.66 1.15 10.83
C SER A 118 10.40 0.83 11.63
N ILE A 119 9.34 0.32 10.98
CA ILE A 119 8.11 -0.10 11.66
C ILE A 119 8.39 -1.39 12.46
N LYS A 120 7.94 -1.41 13.72
CA LYS A 120 8.06 -2.51 14.68
C LYS A 120 6.71 -3.16 14.95
#